data_AF-A0A936MSH7-F1
#
_entry.id   AF-A0A936MSH7-F1
#
_cell.length_a   1.000
_cell.length_b   1.000
_cell.length_c   1.000
_cell.angle_alpha   90.00
_cell.angle_beta   90.00
_cell.angle_gamma   90.00
#
_symmetry.space_group_name_H-M   'P 1'
#
loop_
_entity.id
_entity.type
_entity.pdbx_description
1 polymer ?
#
loop_
_entity_poly.entity_id
_entity_poly.type
_entity_poly.pdbx_seq_one_letter_code
_entity_poly.pdbx_strand_id
1 'polypeptide(L)'
;MSVRKRRRIGLAAMYLGAALFGCSRGHTPPEAHSQPLVPSAAGVPLSASAASPSSAAGVTPSARLEDERWQRAKGEDLADKQALADALGAAGLLDALDDGGDITTTALASLPLADDADVALGPLAKRALTATNESRELLLSALLGIAGRPARAREWVDPEGAAEAGAAVLAIAKDEALPREHRALAVSAARALAEKKIVDPSQIPTDLDPP
;
A
#
# COMPACT_ATOMS: atom_id res chain seq x y z
N MET A 1 35.58 -31.51 19.22
CA MET A 1 34.55 -31.29 20.28
C MET A 1 34.90 -30.00 21.01
N SER A 2 34.16 -28.92 20.80
CA SER A 2 34.42 -27.64 21.49
C SER A 2 33.10 -26.96 21.85
N VAL A 3 32.89 -26.84 23.15
CA VAL A 3 31.68 -26.33 23.81
C VAL A 3 31.77 -24.81 23.87
N ARG A 4 30.90 -24.09 23.15
CA ARG A 4 30.77 -22.62 23.27
C ARG A 4 29.66 -22.24 24.24
N LYS A 5 30.09 -21.53 25.28
CA LYS A 5 29.37 -21.07 26.48
C LYS A 5 28.43 -19.91 26.13
N ARG A 6 27.10 -20.12 26.22
CA ARG A 6 26.08 -19.06 26.06
C ARG A 6 26.11 -18.11 27.25
N ARG A 7 26.31 -16.81 27.02
CA ARG A 7 26.07 -15.76 28.02
C ARG A 7 24.61 -15.31 27.91
N ARG A 8 23.84 -15.52 28.97
CA ARG A 8 22.50 -14.94 29.18
C ARG A 8 22.69 -13.49 29.60
N ILE A 9 22.15 -12.54 28.85
CA ILE A 9 22.00 -11.14 29.29
C ILE A 9 20.56 -10.99 29.72
N GLY A 10 20.39 -10.57 30.97
CA GLY A 10 19.13 -10.58 31.71
C GLY A 10 18.19 -9.46 31.31
N LEU A 11 16.91 -9.78 31.48
CA LEU A 11 15.78 -8.87 31.66
C LEU A 11 16.14 -7.68 32.57
N ALA A 12 15.77 -6.48 32.15
CA ALA A 12 15.36 -5.42 33.06
C ALA A 12 13.99 -4.94 32.60
N ALA A 13 12.96 -5.46 33.27
CA ALA A 13 11.63 -4.87 33.27
C ALA A 13 11.68 -3.58 34.10
N MET A 14 11.23 -2.47 33.54
CA MET A 14 10.86 -1.30 34.32
C MET A 14 9.47 -0.84 33.94
N TYR A 15 8.78 -0.46 35.00
CA TYR A 15 7.36 -0.46 35.23
C TYR A 15 6.83 0.98 35.13
N LEU A 16 5.52 1.09 34.96
CA LEU A 16 4.66 2.09 35.62
C LEU A 16 4.66 3.52 35.06
N GLY A 17 3.57 3.84 34.38
CA GLY A 17 3.13 5.21 34.11
C GLY A 17 1.62 5.24 33.91
N ALA A 18 0.87 5.18 35.01
CA ALA A 18 -0.57 5.41 35.05
C ALA A 18 -0.85 6.92 34.92
N ALA A 19 -1.69 7.31 33.96
CA ALA A 19 -2.32 8.62 33.93
C ALA A 19 -3.82 8.45 33.63
N LEU A 20 -4.59 9.18 34.41
CA LEU A 20 -6.00 9.01 34.70
C LEU A 20 -6.90 9.71 33.67
N PHE A 21 -8.12 9.21 33.57
CA PHE A 21 -9.40 9.93 33.46
C PHE A 21 -9.50 11.16 32.54
N GLY A 22 -10.30 10.99 31.48
CA GLY A 22 -10.96 12.07 30.78
C GLY A 22 -12.31 11.62 30.22
N CYS A 23 -13.30 11.43 31.10
CA CYS A 23 -14.69 11.24 30.71
C CYS A 23 -15.27 12.57 30.23
N SER A 24 -15.40 12.78 28.92
CA SER A 24 -16.22 13.86 28.36
C SER A 24 -17.46 13.26 27.71
N ARG A 25 -18.53 13.12 28.51
CA ARG A 25 -19.91 12.90 28.06
C ARG A 25 -20.59 14.28 27.89
N GLY A 26 -20.99 14.62 26.67
CA GLY A 26 -22.16 15.47 26.36
C GLY A 26 -22.83 14.80 25.15
N HIS A 27 -24.12 14.43 25.09
CA HIS A 27 -25.39 15.09 25.48
C HIS A 27 -25.49 16.45 24.78
N THR A 28 -26.32 16.70 23.74
CA THR A 28 -27.72 16.29 23.45
C THR A 28 -28.07 16.50 21.94
N PRO A 29 -29.23 15.99 21.45
CA PRO A 29 -29.69 15.91 20.04
C PRO A 29 -30.67 17.07 19.70
N PRO A 30 -31.66 16.94 18.79
CA PRO A 30 -31.71 16.50 17.37
C PRO A 30 -32.15 17.67 16.45
N GLU A 31 -31.85 17.63 15.14
CA GLU A 31 -32.60 18.45 14.18
C GLU A 31 -33.03 17.62 12.97
N ALA A 32 -34.32 17.28 13.00
CA ALA A 32 -35.05 16.70 11.89
C ALA A 32 -35.37 17.80 10.89
N HIS A 33 -34.71 17.77 9.73
CA HIS A 33 -35.18 18.47 8.55
C HIS A 33 -35.80 17.48 7.58
N SER A 34 -37.11 17.34 7.72
CA SER A 34 -38.01 16.90 6.67
C SER A 34 -37.95 17.89 5.51
N GLN A 35 -37.59 17.45 4.31
CA GLN A 35 -37.95 18.12 3.05
C GLN A 35 -38.09 17.12 1.89
N PRO A 36 -38.86 17.47 0.85
CA PRO A 36 -39.96 16.65 0.35
C PRO A 36 -39.63 15.75 -0.83
N LEU A 37 -40.46 14.71 -0.98
CA LEU A 37 -40.66 13.94 -2.21
C LEU A 37 -41.00 14.87 -3.39
N VAL A 38 -40.22 14.79 -4.46
CA VAL A 38 -40.65 15.12 -5.82
C VAL A 38 -40.53 13.86 -6.69
N PRO A 39 -41.64 13.30 -7.19
CA PRO A 39 -41.60 12.36 -8.30
C PRO A 39 -41.50 13.16 -9.60
N SER A 40 -40.37 13.07 -10.31
CA SER A 40 -40.27 13.58 -11.67
C SER A 40 -40.08 12.43 -12.65
N ALA A 41 -40.91 12.51 -13.69
CA ALA A 41 -41.34 11.42 -14.53
C ALA A 41 -40.30 10.98 -15.57
N ALA A 42 -40.61 9.81 -16.13
CA ALA A 42 -39.91 9.09 -17.18
C ALA A 42 -39.47 9.95 -18.38
N GLY A 43 -38.22 9.76 -18.79
CA GLY A 43 -37.68 10.13 -20.09
C GLY A 43 -36.92 8.92 -20.66
N VAL A 44 -37.45 8.38 -21.74
CA VAL A 44 -36.98 7.20 -22.48
C VAL A 44 -35.63 7.50 -23.16
N PRO A 45 -34.66 6.56 -23.17
CA PRO A 45 -33.36 6.80 -23.82
C PRO A 45 -33.47 6.68 -25.35
N LEU A 46 -33.10 7.74 -26.06
CA LEU A 46 -32.79 7.69 -27.48
C LEU A 46 -31.30 7.37 -27.62
N SER A 47 -31.03 6.13 -28.04
CA SER A 47 -29.74 5.66 -28.55
C SER A 47 -29.24 6.57 -29.67
N ALA A 48 -28.18 7.31 -29.41
CA ALA A 48 -27.28 7.82 -30.43
C ALA A 48 -25.94 7.11 -30.25
N SER A 49 -25.79 5.99 -30.97
CA SER A 49 -24.52 5.30 -31.17
C SER A 49 -23.65 6.18 -32.05
N ALA A 50 -22.93 7.11 -31.43
CA ALA A 50 -21.83 7.81 -32.07
C ALA A 50 -20.57 6.96 -31.84
N ALA A 51 -20.19 6.20 -32.87
CA ALA A 51 -18.88 5.59 -32.96
C ALA A 51 -17.83 6.69 -32.79
N SER A 52 -17.20 6.74 -31.61
CA SER A 52 -16.09 7.64 -31.38
C SER A 52 -14.91 7.16 -32.21
N PRO A 53 -14.30 8.02 -33.04
CA PRO A 53 -13.08 7.67 -33.73
C PRO A 53 -12.03 7.36 -32.67
N SER A 54 -11.40 6.17 -32.79
CA SER A 54 -10.16 5.82 -32.11
C SER A 54 -9.14 6.92 -32.37
N SER A 55 -9.11 7.92 -31.50
CA SER A 55 -8.00 8.84 -31.42
C SER A 55 -6.86 8.05 -30.82
N ALA A 56 -5.87 7.76 -31.65
CA ALA A 56 -4.51 7.52 -31.20
C ALA A 56 -4.07 8.77 -30.45
N ALA A 57 -4.48 8.87 -29.17
CA ALA A 57 -4.13 9.96 -28.30
C ALA A 57 -2.62 9.84 -28.07
N GLY A 58 -1.87 10.80 -28.60
CA GLY A 58 -0.51 11.03 -28.11
C GLY A 58 -0.59 11.14 -26.60
N VAL A 59 0.29 10.44 -25.90
CA VAL A 59 0.38 10.48 -24.44
C VAL A 59 0.70 11.93 -24.07
N THR A 60 -0.31 12.68 -23.66
CA THR A 60 -0.12 14.03 -23.13
C THR A 60 0.76 13.89 -21.89
N PRO A 61 1.87 14.64 -21.77
CA PRO A 61 2.69 14.59 -20.57
C PRO A 61 1.83 14.91 -19.35
N SER A 62 1.94 14.09 -18.31
CA SER A 62 1.20 14.30 -17.06
C SER A 62 1.56 15.66 -16.46
N ALA A 63 0.55 16.39 -15.97
CA ALA A 63 0.75 17.64 -15.25
C ALA A 63 1.68 17.48 -14.03
N ARG A 64 1.82 16.25 -13.50
CA ARG A 64 2.73 15.94 -12.39
C ARG A 64 4.20 16.09 -12.76
N LEU A 65 4.57 16.04 -14.04
CA LEU A 65 5.95 16.26 -14.48
C LEU A 65 6.41 17.72 -14.27
N GLU A 66 5.46 18.66 -14.27
CA GLU A 66 5.71 20.09 -14.07
C GLU A 66 5.51 20.53 -12.61
N ASP A 67 4.95 19.67 -11.75
CA ASP A 67 4.74 19.96 -10.33
C ASP A 67 6.08 19.92 -9.57
N GLU A 68 6.45 21.05 -8.95
CA GLU A 68 7.69 21.21 -8.19
C GLU A 68 7.85 20.17 -7.07
N ARG A 69 6.76 19.68 -6.48
CA ARG A 69 6.82 18.63 -5.44
C ARG A 69 7.33 17.31 -6.01
N TRP A 70 6.84 16.94 -7.19
CA TRP A 70 7.30 15.73 -7.89
C TRP A 70 8.74 15.90 -8.35
N GLN A 71 9.12 17.07 -8.85
CA GLN A 71 10.51 17.35 -9.26
C GLN A 71 11.49 17.23 -8.10
N ARG A 72 11.15 17.72 -6.90
CA ARG A 72 11.97 17.53 -5.70
C ARG A 72 12.06 16.07 -5.27
N ALA A 73 10.93 15.36 -5.28
CA ALA A 73 10.86 13.96 -4.85
C ALA A 73 11.52 12.95 -5.82
N LYS A 74 11.90 13.35 -7.04
CA LYS A 74 12.61 12.47 -7.99
C LYS A 74 13.95 11.97 -7.48
N GLY A 75 14.60 12.71 -6.57
CA GLY A 75 15.90 12.36 -6.02
C GLY A 75 15.84 11.21 -4.99
N GLU A 76 16.97 10.93 -4.37
CA GLU A 76 17.08 9.92 -3.31
C GLU A 76 16.79 10.47 -1.90
N ASP A 77 16.47 11.77 -1.77
CA ASP A 77 16.17 12.37 -0.48
C ASP A 77 14.83 11.87 0.08
N LEU A 78 14.89 11.19 1.21
CA LEU A 78 13.72 10.68 1.92
C LEU A 78 12.83 11.81 2.46
N ALA A 79 13.39 12.99 2.77
CA ALA A 79 12.61 14.12 3.26
C ALA A 79 11.65 14.66 2.18
N ASP A 80 12.14 14.77 0.93
CA ASP A 80 11.30 15.20 -0.19
C ASP A 80 10.24 14.14 -0.56
N LYS A 81 10.59 12.85 -0.53
CA LYS A 81 9.63 11.74 -0.71
C LYS A 81 8.57 11.71 0.40
N GLN A 82 8.96 11.94 1.65
CA GLN A 82 8.02 12.04 2.77
C GLN A 82 7.08 13.23 2.59
N ALA A 83 7.60 14.41 2.22
CA ALA A 83 6.78 15.59 1.97
C ALA A 83 5.78 15.38 0.83
N LEU A 84 6.15 14.63 -0.21
CA LEU A 84 5.23 14.22 -1.28
C LEU A 84 4.15 13.27 -0.75
N ALA A 85 4.53 12.27 0.05
CA ALA A 85 3.62 11.31 0.64
C ALA A 85 2.61 11.96 1.59
N ASP A 86 3.05 12.89 2.44
CA ASP A 86 2.19 13.65 3.34
C ASP A 86 1.18 14.52 2.58
N ALA A 87 1.60 15.08 1.44
CA ALA A 87 0.76 15.97 0.64
C ALA A 87 -0.32 15.24 -0.17
N LEU A 88 -0.05 14.01 -0.61
CA LEU A 88 -0.95 13.25 -1.51
C LEU A 88 -1.67 12.10 -0.83
N GLY A 89 -1.10 11.53 0.23
CA GLY A 89 -1.52 10.26 0.81
C GLY A 89 -1.35 9.08 -0.15
N ALA A 90 -1.72 7.89 0.31
CA ALA A 90 -1.61 6.67 -0.48
C ALA A 90 -2.50 6.70 -1.74
N ALA A 91 -3.71 7.23 -1.64
CA ALA A 91 -4.65 7.32 -2.77
C ALA A 91 -4.09 8.16 -3.94
N GLY A 92 -3.55 9.35 -3.65
CA GLY A 92 -2.97 10.21 -4.67
C GLY A 92 -1.71 9.62 -5.31
N LEU A 93 -0.90 8.88 -4.54
CA LEU A 93 0.26 8.18 -5.05
C LEU A 93 -0.11 6.97 -5.93
N LEU A 94 -1.18 6.23 -5.58
CA LEU A 94 -1.70 5.14 -6.40
C LEU A 94 -2.23 5.61 -7.75
N ASP A 95 -2.92 6.75 -7.76
CA ASP A 95 -3.43 7.36 -9.00
C ASP A 95 -2.26 7.77 -9.93
N ALA A 96 -1.15 8.26 -9.37
CA ALA A 96 0.03 8.63 -10.13
C ALA A 96 0.77 7.43 -10.78
N LEU A 97 0.46 6.19 -10.39
CA LEU A 97 1.08 5.01 -11.01
C LEU A 97 0.72 4.86 -12.49
N ASP A 98 -0.42 5.41 -12.92
CA ASP A 98 -0.90 5.32 -14.29
C ASP A 98 -0.19 6.30 -15.25
N ASP A 99 0.60 7.24 -14.72
CA ASP A 99 1.40 8.19 -15.51
C ASP A 99 2.65 7.56 -16.14
N GLY A 100 3.14 6.46 -15.58
CA GLY A 100 4.36 5.78 -16.04
C GLY A 100 5.66 6.51 -15.69
N GLY A 101 6.77 5.91 -16.15
CA GLY A 101 8.11 6.51 -16.09
C GLY A 101 8.57 6.93 -14.69
N ASP A 102 9.22 8.09 -14.61
CA ASP A 102 9.74 8.65 -13.35
C ASP A 102 8.66 8.90 -12.29
N ILE A 103 7.43 9.22 -12.73
CA ILE A 103 6.32 9.50 -11.81
C ILE A 103 5.95 8.21 -11.08
N THR A 104 5.77 7.10 -11.80
CA THR A 104 5.52 5.79 -11.18
C THR A 104 6.64 5.39 -10.22
N THR A 105 7.91 5.54 -10.62
CA THR A 105 9.06 5.21 -9.76
C THR A 105 9.07 6.04 -8.48
N THR A 106 8.84 7.35 -8.60
CA THR A 106 8.78 8.29 -7.46
C THR A 106 7.60 7.97 -6.54
N ALA A 107 6.45 7.63 -7.12
CA ALA A 107 5.24 7.26 -6.39
C ALA A 107 5.44 5.98 -5.58
N LEU A 108 5.99 4.93 -6.20
CA LEU A 108 6.28 3.66 -5.54
C LEU A 108 7.30 3.81 -4.42
N ALA A 109 8.32 4.65 -4.59
CA ALA A 109 9.30 4.95 -3.54
C ALA A 109 8.71 5.75 -2.37
N SER A 110 7.71 6.59 -2.63
CA SER A 110 7.07 7.44 -1.62
C SER A 110 5.92 6.74 -0.87
N LEU A 111 5.29 5.73 -1.48
CA LEU A 111 4.14 5.02 -0.91
C LEU A 111 4.37 4.46 0.52
N PRO A 112 5.50 3.80 0.84
CA PRO A 112 5.77 3.32 2.20
C PRO A 112 5.82 4.41 3.28
N LEU A 113 6.04 5.67 2.87
CA LEU A 113 6.16 6.83 3.75
C LEU A 113 4.80 7.43 4.10
N ALA A 114 3.75 7.14 3.32
CA ALA A 114 2.41 7.67 3.56
C ALA A 114 1.81 7.16 4.89
N ASP A 115 1.08 8.02 5.58
CA ASP A 115 0.48 7.67 6.87
C ASP A 115 -0.63 6.61 6.75
N ASP A 116 -1.31 6.60 5.61
CA ASP A 116 -2.38 5.68 5.23
C ASP A 116 -1.91 4.58 4.26
N ALA A 117 -0.60 4.33 4.14
CA ALA A 117 -0.02 3.41 3.16
C ALA A 117 -0.63 1.99 3.12
N ASP A 118 -1.23 1.52 4.22
CA ASP A 118 -1.85 0.19 4.28
C ASP A 118 -3.00 0.04 3.27
N VAL A 119 -3.69 1.13 2.89
CA VAL A 119 -4.75 1.10 1.85
C VAL A 119 -4.21 0.76 0.46
N ALA A 120 -2.88 0.87 0.25
CA ALA A 120 -2.25 0.55 -1.02
C ALA A 120 -1.92 -0.94 -1.18
N LEU A 121 -2.00 -1.75 -0.13
CA LEU A 121 -1.59 -3.16 -0.17
C LEU A 121 -2.36 -3.95 -1.23
N GLY A 122 -3.70 -3.90 -1.21
CA GLY A 122 -4.54 -4.62 -2.18
C GLY A 122 -4.29 -4.18 -3.63
N PRO A 123 -4.43 -2.88 -3.96
CA PRO A 123 -4.19 -2.37 -5.31
C PRO A 123 -2.78 -2.68 -5.85
N LEU A 124 -1.73 -2.53 -5.04
CA LEU A 124 -0.36 -2.83 -5.46
C LEU A 124 -0.17 -4.31 -5.74
N ALA A 125 -0.70 -5.18 -4.88
CA ALA A 125 -0.56 -6.63 -5.05
C ALA A 125 -1.30 -7.14 -6.30
N LYS A 126 -2.48 -6.58 -6.58
CA LYS A 126 -3.22 -6.86 -7.82
C LYS A 126 -2.44 -6.44 -9.06
N ARG A 127 -1.80 -5.26 -9.05
CA ARG A 127 -0.91 -4.81 -10.14
C ARG A 127 0.31 -5.71 -10.29
N ALA A 128 0.91 -6.17 -9.18
CA ALA A 128 2.11 -7.01 -9.21
C ALA A 128 1.91 -8.39 -9.87
N LEU A 129 0.70 -8.96 -9.77
CA LEU A 129 0.36 -10.23 -10.42
C LEU A 129 0.46 -10.17 -11.94
N THR A 130 0.03 -9.06 -12.55
CA THR A 130 -0.02 -8.90 -14.01
C THR A 130 1.11 -8.03 -14.58
N ALA A 131 1.97 -7.48 -13.73
CA ALA A 131 3.08 -6.62 -14.12
C ALA A 131 4.15 -7.34 -14.97
N THR A 132 4.89 -6.58 -15.76
CA THR A 132 6.15 -7.04 -16.37
C THR A 132 7.21 -7.26 -15.29
N ASN A 133 8.31 -7.94 -15.64
CA ASN A 133 9.40 -8.19 -14.69
C ASN A 133 9.95 -6.90 -14.07
N GLU A 134 10.25 -5.88 -14.88
CA GLU A 134 10.79 -4.60 -14.41
C GLU A 134 9.84 -3.88 -13.45
N SER A 135 8.55 -3.78 -13.80
CA SER A 135 7.57 -3.11 -12.94
C SER A 135 7.23 -3.92 -11.69
N ARG A 136 7.29 -5.26 -11.78
CA ARG A 136 7.00 -6.15 -10.65
C ARG A 136 8.01 -5.97 -9.51
N GLU A 137 9.29 -5.79 -9.82
CA GLU A 137 10.31 -5.54 -8.81
C GLU A 137 10.02 -4.28 -7.98
N LEU A 138 9.67 -3.17 -8.65
CA LEU A 138 9.33 -1.91 -8.00
C LEU A 138 8.06 -2.04 -7.14
N LEU A 139 7.03 -2.73 -7.65
CA LEU A 139 5.78 -2.98 -6.93
C LEU A 139 6.00 -3.86 -5.68
N LEU A 140 6.78 -4.93 -5.80
CA LEU A 140 7.11 -5.81 -4.67
C LEU A 140 7.98 -5.11 -3.63
N SER A 141 8.91 -4.27 -4.07
CA SER A 141 9.72 -3.43 -3.18
C SER A 141 8.86 -2.46 -2.37
N ALA A 142 7.89 -1.79 -3.03
CA ALA A 142 6.94 -0.91 -2.34
C ALA A 142 6.04 -1.69 -1.36
N LEU A 143 5.51 -2.85 -1.77
CA LEU A 143 4.73 -3.74 -0.91
C LEU A 143 5.51 -4.19 0.33
N LEU A 144 6.78 -4.58 0.16
CA LEU A 144 7.66 -4.93 1.27
C LEU A 144 7.88 -3.73 2.20
N GLY A 145 8.10 -2.54 1.64
CA GLY A 145 8.25 -1.31 2.41
C GLY A 145 7.03 -1.02 3.31
N ILE A 146 5.81 -1.20 2.78
CA ILE A 146 4.55 -1.01 3.53
C ILE A 146 4.36 -2.14 4.55
N ALA A 147 4.52 -3.40 4.12
CA ALA A 147 4.33 -4.57 4.96
C ALA A 147 5.33 -4.58 6.13
N GLY A 148 6.57 -4.16 5.93
CA GLY A 148 7.64 -4.10 6.93
C GLY A 148 7.52 -2.97 7.95
N ARG A 149 6.55 -2.05 7.81
CA ARG A 149 6.34 -0.98 8.78
C ARG A 149 5.95 -1.57 10.15
N PRO A 150 6.53 -1.07 11.25
CA PRO A 150 6.10 -1.46 12.60
C PRO A 150 4.60 -1.27 12.78
N ALA A 151 3.94 -2.22 13.44
CA ALA A 151 2.51 -2.11 13.74
C ALA A 151 2.24 -0.84 14.56
N ARG A 152 1.37 0.03 14.04
CA ARG A 152 0.90 1.22 14.75
C ARG A 152 -0.26 0.84 15.67
N ALA A 153 -0.50 1.59 16.74
CA ALA A 153 -1.63 1.38 17.66
C ALA A 153 -3.00 1.73 17.03
N ARG A 154 -3.07 1.93 15.71
CA ARG A 154 -4.27 2.25 14.96
C ARG A 154 -4.83 0.97 14.34
N GLU A 155 -6.15 0.90 14.25
CA GLU A 155 -6.83 -0.13 13.47
C GLU A 155 -6.46 -0.02 11.98
N TRP A 156 -6.43 -1.17 11.32
CA TRP A 156 -6.19 -1.26 9.88
C TRP A 156 -7.31 -0.56 9.13
N VAL A 157 -6.92 0.30 8.18
CA VAL A 157 -7.89 1.05 7.38
C VAL A 157 -8.61 0.14 6.39
N ASP A 158 -7.92 -0.89 5.87
CA ASP A 158 -8.47 -1.84 4.89
C ASP A 158 -7.94 -3.27 5.15
N PRO A 159 -8.62 -4.07 6.00
CA PRO A 159 -8.22 -5.44 6.28
C PRO A 159 -8.46 -6.39 5.09
N GLU A 160 -9.41 -6.08 4.20
CA GLU A 160 -9.71 -6.90 3.02
C GLU A 160 -8.58 -6.77 1.99
N GLY A 161 -8.18 -5.53 1.66
CA GLY A 161 -7.04 -5.29 0.77
C GLY A 161 -5.73 -5.88 1.32
N ALA A 162 -5.55 -5.91 2.64
CA ALA A 162 -4.41 -6.56 3.26
C ALA A 162 -4.43 -8.09 3.07
N ALA A 163 -5.59 -8.74 3.23
CA ALA A 163 -5.75 -10.17 3.01
C ALA A 163 -5.55 -10.55 1.53
N GLU A 164 -6.09 -9.75 0.60
CA GLU A 164 -5.85 -9.90 -0.83
C GLU A 164 -4.35 -9.78 -1.17
N ALA A 165 -3.67 -8.81 -0.58
CA ALA A 165 -2.23 -8.65 -0.75
C ALA A 165 -1.46 -9.88 -0.25
N GLY A 166 -1.84 -10.43 0.90
CA GLY A 166 -1.28 -11.68 1.43
C GLY A 166 -1.42 -12.86 0.48
N ALA A 167 -2.60 -13.04 -0.10
CA ALA A 167 -2.85 -14.10 -1.08
C ALA A 167 -2.01 -13.92 -2.36
N ALA A 168 -1.95 -12.68 -2.88
CA ALA A 168 -1.20 -12.35 -4.08
C ALA A 168 0.32 -12.54 -3.91
N VAL A 169 0.92 -12.09 -2.79
CA VAL A 169 2.36 -12.30 -2.57
C VAL A 169 2.71 -13.78 -2.38
N LEU A 170 1.84 -14.58 -1.77
CA LEU A 170 2.02 -16.03 -1.70
C LEU A 170 1.95 -16.70 -3.07
N ALA A 171 1.05 -16.24 -3.95
CA ALA A 171 0.95 -16.75 -5.32
C ALA A 171 2.24 -16.45 -6.09
N ILE A 172 2.75 -15.22 -6.02
CA ILE A 172 4.02 -14.82 -6.65
C ILE A 172 5.20 -15.60 -6.08
N ALA A 173 5.27 -15.78 -4.75
CA ALA A 173 6.36 -16.51 -4.10
C ALA A 173 6.43 -17.99 -4.53
N LYS A 174 5.28 -18.61 -4.82
CA LYS A 174 5.17 -20.02 -5.22
C LYS A 174 5.29 -20.25 -6.73
N ASP A 175 5.32 -19.18 -7.53
CA ASP A 175 5.37 -19.30 -8.99
C ASP A 175 6.79 -19.62 -9.46
N GLU A 176 7.03 -20.88 -9.85
CA GLU A 176 8.33 -21.33 -10.33
C GLU A 176 8.78 -20.74 -11.67
N ALA A 177 7.85 -20.14 -12.43
CA ALA A 177 8.17 -19.49 -13.69
C ALA A 177 8.77 -18.08 -13.50
N LEU A 178 8.62 -17.48 -12.32
CA LEU A 178 9.13 -16.14 -12.04
C LEU A 178 10.62 -16.14 -11.66
N PRO A 179 11.36 -15.06 -11.99
CA PRO A 179 12.74 -14.86 -11.53
C PRO A 179 12.87 -15.03 -10.01
N ARG A 180 13.99 -15.64 -9.59
CA ARG A 180 14.26 -15.94 -8.17
C ARG A 180 14.17 -14.69 -7.30
N GLU A 181 14.65 -13.57 -7.82
CA GLU A 181 14.72 -12.26 -7.17
C GLU A 181 13.31 -11.75 -6.81
N HIS A 182 12.35 -11.86 -7.74
CA HIS A 182 10.97 -11.46 -7.50
C HIS A 182 10.30 -12.35 -6.46
N ARG A 183 10.52 -13.66 -6.52
CA ARG A 183 9.98 -14.60 -5.54
C ARG A 183 10.56 -14.32 -4.15
N ALA A 184 11.85 -14.01 -4.05
CA ALA A 184 12.49 -13.68 -2.77
C ALA A 184 11.95 -12.38 -2.16
N LEU A 185 11.68 -11.35 -2.97
CA LEU A 185 10.98 -10.15 -2.51
C LEU A 185 9.55 -10.46 -2.04
N ALA A 186 8.81 -11.29 -2.77
CA ALA A 186 7.47 -11.72 -2.38
C ALA A 186 7.47 -12.54 -1.08
N VAL A 187 8.44 -13.43 -0.86
CA VAL A 187 8.65 -14.14 0.41
C VAL A 187 8.93 -13.17 1.55
N SER A 188 9.79 -12.18 1.32
CA SER A 188 10.11 -11.15 2.32
C SER A 188 8.86 -10.34 2.71
N ALA A 189 8.06 -9.94 1.72
CA ALA A 189 6.80 -9.25 1.96
C ALA A 189 5.79 -10.14 2.70
N ALA A 190 5.68 -11.42 2.32
CA ALA A 190 4.80 -12.39 2.98
C ALA A 190 5.17 -12.57 4.46
N ARG A 191 6.46 -12.58 4.80
CA ARG A 191 6.94 -12.65 6.20
C ARG A 191 6.56 -11.43 6.99
N ALA A 192 6.77 -10.24 6.43
CA ALA A 192 6.35 -9.00 7.06
C ALA A 192 4.82 -8.95 7.30
N LEU A 193 4.02 -9.46 6.36
CA LEU A 193 2.57 -9.62 6.55
C LEU A 193 2.22 -10.70 7.60
N ALA A 194 3.04 -11.73 7.74
CA ALA A 194 2.84 -12.77 8.75
C ALA A 194 3.10 -12.28 10.18
N GLU A 195 4.06 -11.36 10.38
CA GLU A 195 4.26 -10.66 11.66
C GLU A 195 3.00 -9.90 12.10
N LYS A 196 2.22 -9.43 11.12
CA LYS A 196 0.94 -8.74 11.29
C LYS A 196 -0.27 -9.70 11.33
N LYS A 197 -0.04 -11.01 11.30
CA LYS A 197 -1.07 -12.07 11.30
C LYS A 197 -2.00 -12.05 10.09
N ILE A 198 -1.57 -11.46 8.97
CA ILE A 198 -2.32 -11.43 7.71
C ILE A 198 -2.06 -12.69 6.89
N VAL A 199 -0.83 -13.20 6.93
CA VAL A 199 -0.39 -14.42 6.26
C VAL A 199 -0.04 -15.48 7.31
N ASP A 200 -0.43 -16.73 7.07
CA ASP A 200 0.04 -17.86 7.87
C ASP A 200 1.52 -18.16 7.55
N PRO A 201 2.44 -18.09 8.53
CA PRO A 201 3.85 -18.42 8.32
C PRO A 201 4.09 -19.80 7.71
N SER A 202 3.20 -20.77 7.96
CA SER A 202 3.32 -22.13 7.42
C SER A 202 3.16 -22.22 5.90
N GLN A 203 2.55 -21.20 5.29
CA GLN A 203 2.30 -21.13 3.85
C GLN A 203 3.46 -20.50 3.06
N ILE A 204 4.45 -19.92 3.75
CA ILE A 204 5.56 -19.19 3.14
C ILE A 204 6.66 -20.17 2.71
N PRO A 205 7.07 -20.18 1.43
CA PRO A 205 8.20 -20.99 0.97
C PRO A 205 9.51 -20.68 1.71
N THR A 206 10.30 -21.71 2.00
CA THR A 206 11.58 -21.62 2.72
C THR A 206 12.79 -21.95 1.85
N ASP A 207 12.57 -22.37 0.59
CA ASP A 207 13.61 -22.72 -0.37
C ASP A 207 14.43 -21.52 -0.85
N LEU A 208 13.92 -20.30 -0.62
CA LEU A 208 14.54 -19.04 -1.03
C LEU A 208 15.32 -18.34 0.09
N ASP A 209 15.47 -18.98 1.25
CA ASP A 209 16.27 -18.44 2.35
C ASP A 209 17.77 -18.39 2.03
N PRO A 210 18.47 -17.30 2.41
CA PRO A 210 19.93 -17.28 2.35
C PRO A 210 20.50 -18.35 3.32
N PRO A 211 21.57 -19.07 2.93
CA PRO A 211 22.20 -20.10 3.75
C PRO A 211 22.90 -19.54 5.00
#